data_AF-A0A8X6KXY0-F1
#
_entry.id   AF-A0A8X6KXY0-F1
#
_cell.length_a   1.000
_cell.length_b   1.000
_cell.length_c   1.000
_cell.angle_alpha   90.00
_cell.angle_beta   90.00
_cell.angle_gamma   90.00
#
_symmetry.space_group_name_H-M   'P 1'
#
loop_
_entity.id
_entity.type
_entity.pdbx_description
1 polymer ?
#
loop_
_entity_poly.entity_id
_entity_poly.type
_entity_poly.pdbx_seq_one_letter_code
_entity_poly.pdbx_strand_id
1 'polypeptide(L)' 'MNSQSLCNLACSDSILRSKFGGVYASDELPRTLTGYSCFIVNLESRAKPGSHWVALAFRNNTCFYFCSFASVPKK' A
#
# COMPACT_ATOMS: atom_id res chain seq x y z
N MET A 1 13.27 4.82 3.20
CA MET A 1 12.00 4.98 3.93
C MET A 1 11.57 3.58 4.36
N ASN A 2 11.35 3.35 5.66
CA ASN A 2 11.00 2.01 6.15
C ASN A 2 9.47 1.85 6.31
N SER A 3 8.99 0.60 6.32
CA SER A 3 7.55 0.29 6.41
C SER A 3 6.89 0.83 7.69
N GLN A 4 7.64 0.89 8.79
CA GLN A 4 7.12 1.36 10.08
C GLN A 4 6.80 2.86 10.04
N SER A 5 7.67 3.68 9.45
CA SER A 5 7.44 5.12 9.29
C SER A 5 6.21 5.40 8.43
N LEU A 6 6.02 4.64 7.35
CA LEU A 6 4.85 4.74 6.47
C LEU A 6 3.56 4.37 7.22
N CYS A 7 3.60 3.29 7.98
CA CYS A 7 2.45 2.86 8.78
C CYS A 7 2.09 3.91 9.84
N ASN A 8 3.09 4.42 10.58
CA ASN A 8 2.89 5.44 11.61
C ASN A 8 2.28 6.73 11.01
N LEU A 9 2.77 7.18 9.86
CA LEU A 9 2.26 8.36 9.18
C LEU A 9 0.80 8.15 8.73
N ALA A 10 0.51 7.02 8.09
CA ALA A 10 -0.84 6.72 7.62
C ALA A 10 -1.85 6.56 8.76
N CYS A 11 -1.43 5.98 9.89
CA CYS A 11 -2.25 5.84 11.09
C CYS A 11 -2.46 7.16 11.85
N SER A 12 -1.56 8.14 11.67
CA SER A 12 -1.71 9.48 12.28
C SER A 12 -2.76 10.34 11.58
N ASP A 13 -3.10 10.02 10.32
CA ASP A 13 -4.13 10.72 9.57
C ASP A 13 -5.52 10.21 9.95
N SER A 14 -6.39 11.11 10.40
CA SER A 14 -7.71 10.78 10.96
C SER A 14 -8.67 10.17 9.93
N ILE A 15 -8.52 10.52 8.65
CA ILE A 15 -9.35 10.02 7.55
C ILE A 15 -8.86 8.64 7.13
N LEU A 16 -7.55 8.53 6.90
CA LEU A 16 -6.91 7.34 6.37
C LEU A 16 -6.91 6.19 7.38
N ARG A 17 -6.73 6.47 8.68
CA ARG A 17 -6.65 5.46 9.74
C ARG A 17 -7.80 4.44 9.71
N SER A 18 -9.02 4.87 9.39
CA SER A 18 -10.19 3.99 9.34
C SER A 18 -10.25 3.05 8.12
N LYS A 19 -9.47 3.36 7.08
CA LYS A 19 -9.48 2.66 5.78
C LYS A 19 -8.15 1.98 5.46
N PHE A 20 -7.10 2.33 6.18
CA PHE A 20 -5.74 1.88 5.93
C PHE A 20 -5.51 0.47 6.44
N GLY A 21 -5.24 -0.45 5.53
CA GLY A 21 -5.01 -1.86 5.82
C GLY A 21 -3.54 -2.22 6.05
N GLY A 22 -2.61 -1.28 5.83
CA GLY A 22 -1.21 -1.45 6.18
C GLY A 22 -0.23 -1.25 5.03
N VAL A 23 1.02 -1.59 5.34
CA VAL A 23 2.19 -1.48 4.46
C VAL A 23 2.72 -2.87 4.18
N TYR A 24 2.81 -3.26 2.91
CA TYR A 24 3.16 -4.62 2.50
C TYR A 24 4.28 -4.64 1.47
N ALA A 25 5.07 -5.72 1.43
CA ALA A 25 5.89 -6.06 0.26
C ALA A 25 5.03 -6.72 -0.83
N SER A 26 5.53 -6.78 -2.07
CA SER A 26 4.77 -7.31 -3.21
C SER A 26 4.38 -8.78 -3.05
N ASP A 27 5.17 -9.55 -2.31
CA ASP A 27 4.96 -10.96 -1.99
C ASP A 27 4.14 -11.21 -0.71
N GLU A 28 3.78 -10.15 0.02
CA GLU A 28 3.03 -10.23 1.29
C GLU A 28 1.62 -9.64 1.20
N LEU A 29 1.15 -9.33 0.00
CA LEU A 29 -0.18 -8.77 -0.19
C LEU A 29 -1.28 -9.73 0.28
N PRO A 30 -2.28 -9.22 1.02
CA PRO A 30 -3.41 -10.04 1.44
C PRO A 30 -4.21 -10.51 0.23
N ARG A 31 -4.55 -11.80 0.19
CA ARG A 31 -5.38 -12.39 -0.88
C ARG A 31 -6.86 -12.02 -0.78
N THR A 32 -7.29 -11.54 0.38
CA THR A 32 -8.66 -11.15 0.66
C THR A 32 -8.66 -9.87 1.49
N LEU A 33 -9.48 -8.90 1.10
CA LEU A 33 -9.59 -7.62 1.80
C LEU A 33 -10.75 -7.69 2.80
N THR A 34 -10.48 -7.43 4.08
CA THR A 34 -11.49 -7.39 5.14
C THR A 34 -11.59 -5.98 5.71
N GLY A 35 -12.58 -5.20 5.30
CA GLY A 35 -12.92 -3.88 5.86
C GLY A 35 -11.98 -2.73 5.48
N TYR A 36 -10.72 -3.00 5.13
CA TYR A 36 -9.77 -2.00 4.67
C TYR A 36 -9.80 -1.81 3.16
N SER A 37 -9.59 -0.57 2.72
CA SER A 37 -9.64 -0.18 1.31
C SER A 37 -8.36 0.47 0.82
N CYS A 38 -7.43 0.87 1.67
CA CYS A 38 -6.21 1.58 1.26
C CYS A 38 -4.95 0.86 1.75
N PHE A 39 -3.93 0.76 0.90
CA PHE A 39 -2.68 0.05 1.18
C PHE A 39 -1.50 0.81 0.60
N ILE A 40 -0.34 0.68 1.24
CA ILE A 40 0.94 1.08 0.66
C ILE A 40 1.74 -0.18 0.39
N VAL A 41 2.30 -0.30 -0.80
CA VAL A 41 2.90 -1.54 -1.29
C VAL A 41 4.29 -1.27 -1.81
N ASN A 42 5.27 -2.03 -1.35
CA ASN A 42 6.57 -2.07 -1.97
C ASN A 42 6.51 -2.94 -3.22
N LEU A 43 7.04 -2.48 -4.36
CA LEU A 43 7.12 -3.34 -5.54
C LEU A 43 8.19 -4.43 -5.40
N GLU A 44 9.15 -4.26 -4.49
CA GLU A 44 10.13 -5.28 -4.16
C GLU A 44 9.59 -6.28 -3.14
N SER A 45 10.14 -7.49 -3.16
CA SER A 45 9.82 -8.52 -2.18
C SER A 45 10.37 -8.16 -0.80
N ARG A 46 9.82 -8.76 0.26
CA ARG A 46 10.24 -8.52 1.65
C ARG A 46 11.72 -8.75 1.90
N ALA A 47 12.36 -9.65 1.15
CA ALA A 47 13.79 -9.94 1.28
C ALA A 47 14.69 -8.76 0.89
N LYS A 48 14.12 -7.73 0.23
CA LYS A 48 14.84 -6.54 -0.21
C LYS A 48 14.58 -5.36 0.73
N PRO A 49 15.51 -4.38 0.80
CA PRO A 49 15.38 -3.23 1.70
C PRO A 49 14.21 -2.29 1.36
N GLY A 50 13.56 -2.45 0.20
CA GLY A 50 12.37 -1.73 -0.20
C GLY A 50 12.67 -0.32 -0.71
N SER A 51 12.76 -0.18 -2.03
CA SER A 51 13.15 1.07 -2.70
C SER A 51 11.99 1.85 -3.32
N HIS A 52 10.87 1.19 -3.65
CA HIS A 52 9.79 1.81 -4.39
C HIS A 52 8.41 1.45 -3.83
N TRP A 53 7.68 2.48 -3.38
CA TRP A 53 6.38 2.37 -2.75
C TRP A 53 5.28 2.94 -3.64
N VAL A 54 4.18 2.20 -3.76
CA VAL A 54 2.97 2.60 -4.49
C VAL A 54 1.77 2.57 -3.54
N ALA A 55 0.73 3.35 -3.82
CA ALA A 55 -0.51 3.31 -3.07
C ALA A 55 -1.59 2.59 -3.87
N LEU A 56 -2.32 1.69 -3.19
CA LEU A 56 -3.49 1.02 -3.73
C LEU A 56 -4.72 1.46 -2.95
N ALA A 57 -5.82 1.73 -3.65
CA ALA A 57 -7.12 1.95 -3.02
C ALA A 57 -8.22 1.14 -3.73
N PHE A 58 -9.11 0.52 -2.98
CA PHE A 58 -10.17 -0.34 -3.49
C PHE A 58 -11.53 0.27 -3.20
N ARG A 59 -12.33 0.50 -4.24
CA ARG A 59 -13.71 1.02 -4.11
C ARG A 59 -14.56 0.47 -5.23
N ASN A 60 -15.75 -0.06 -4.91
CA ASN A 60 -16.75 -0.55 -5.88
C ASN A 60 -16.13 -1.47 -6.96
N ASN A 61 -15.43 -2.53 -6.54
CA ASN A 61 -14.75 -3.48 -7.42
C ASN A 61 -13.66 -2.86 -8.35
N THR A 62 -13.24 -1.63 -8.07
CA THR A 62 -12.17 -0.93 -8.79
C THR A 62 -10.95 -0.80 -7.89
N CYS A 63 -9.78 -1.15 -8.42
CA CYS A 63 -8.49 -0.88 -7.80
C CYS A 63 -7.88 0.38 -8.42
N PHE A 64 -7.69 1.40 -7.59
CA PHE A 64 -6.96 2.61 -7.92
C PHE A 64 -5.49 2.40 -7.56
N TYR A 65 -4.64 2.62 -8.54
CA TYR A 65 -3.19 2.55 -8.37
C TYR A 65 -2.60 3.94 -8.48
N PHE A 66 -1.75 4.31 -7.52
CA PHE A 66 -1.03 5.57 -7.52
C PHE A 66 0.48 5.32 -7.36
N CYS A 67 1.25 5.85 -8.29
CA CYS A 67 2.70 5.87 -8.25
C CYS A 67 3.16 7.32 -8.46
N SER A 68 3.97 7.85 -7.54
CA SER A 68 4.47 9.23 -7.61
C SER A 68 5.38 9.49 -8.82
N PHE A 69 5.96 8.44 -9.41
CA PHE A 69 6.74 8.52 -10.64
C PHE A 69 5.91 8.30 -11.91
N ALA A 70 4.58 8.31 -11.80
CA ALA A 70 3.64 8.06 -12.90
C ALA A 70 3.92 6.74 -13.66
N SER A 71 4.58 5.78 -13.01
CA SER A 71 4.83 4.46 -13.59
C SER A 71 3.54 3.66 -13.62
N VAL A 72 3.23 3.00 -14.74
CA VAL A 72 2.07 2.12 -14.85
C VAL A 72 2.27 0.81 -14.06
N PRO A 73 1.18 0.15 -13.62
CA PRO A 73 1.27 -1.18 -13.02
C PRO A 73 1.98 -2.15 -13.97
N LYS A 74 2.94 -2.91 -13.43
CA LYS A 74 3.61 -3.99 -14.16
C LYS A 74 2.84 -5.29 -13.94
N LYS A 75 2.74 -6.11 -15.00
CA LYS A 75 2.16 -7.45 -14.94
C LYS A 75 3.09 -8.43 -14.24
#